data_AF-T1AY83-F1
#
_entry.id   AF-T1AY83-F1
#
_cell.length_a   1.000
_cell.length_b   1.000
_cell.length_c   1.000
_cell.angle_alpha   90.00
_cell.angle_beta   90.00
_cell.angle_gamma   90.00
#
_symmetry.space_group_name_H-M   'P 1'
#
loop_
_entity.id
_entity.type
_entity.pdbx_description
1 polymer ?
#
loop_
_entity_poly.entity_id
_entity_poly.type
_entity_poly.pdbx_seq_one_letter_code
_entity_poly.pdbx_strand_id
1 'polypeptide(L)' 'MGLRATLTIGRIWIDPHDANVVLVAAMGDPYKPSRARGIYRTTNGGKSWTHVLAINERTGVVDLAADPTDPQLIYA' A
#
# COMPACT_ATOMS: atom_id res chain seq x y z
N MET A 1 12.34 3.83 5.47
CA MET A 1 13.04 3.14 4.35
C MET A 1 12.48 1.74 4.25
N GLY A 2 12.11 1.29 3.05
CA GLY A 2 11.39 0.05 2.82
C GLY A 2 10.56 0.18 1.55
N LEU A 3 10.09 -0.91 0.96
CA LEU A 3 9.37 -0.98 -0.33
C LEU A 3 10.21 -1.02 -1.61
N ARG A 4 11.55 -1.03 -1.58
CA ARG A 4 12.36 -1.13 -2.82
C ARG A 4 12.01 -2.35 -3.69
N ALA A 5 11.62 -3.47 -3.06
CA ALA A 5 11.25 -4.69 -3.76
C ALA A 5 9.87 -4.64 -4.43
N THR A 6 9.02 -3.66 -4.12
CA THR A 6 7.70 -3.52 -4.74
C THR A 6 7.78 -2.99 -6.16
N LEU A 7 8.86 -2.28 -6.51
CA LEU A 7 9.16 -1.67 -7.81
C LEU A 7 8.14 -0.62 -8.27
N THR A 8 6.88 -1.00 -8.48
CA THR A 8 5.82 -0.12 -8.98
C THR A 8 4.81 0.18 -7.88
N ILE A 9 4.59 1.47 -7.63
CA ILE A 9 3.58 1.98 -6.70
C ILE A 9 2.45 2.61 -7.52
N GLY A 10 1.22 2.16 -7.28
CA GLY A 10 0.04 2.69 -7.98
C GLY A 10 -0.56 3.90 -7.27
N ARG A 11 -0.83 3.79 -5.97
CA ARG A 11 -1.34 4.88 -5.14
C ARG A 11 -0.66 4.91 -3.77
N ILE A 12 -0.53 6.12 -3.23
CA ILE A 12 -0.21 6.38 -1.84
C ILE A 12 -1.41 7.10 -1.24
N TRP A 13 -1.95 6.57 -0.15
CA TRP A 13 -2.99 7.22 0.65
C TRP A 13 -2.41 7.60 2.01
N ILE A 14 -2.65 8.84 2.44
CA ILE A 14 -2.21 9.37 3.72
C ILE A 14 -3.47 9.67 4.53
N ASP A 15 -3.50 9.23 5.78
CA ASP A 15 -4.62 9.50 6.66
C ASP A 15 -4.75 11.03 6.90
N PRO A 16 -5.94 11.62 6.66
CA PRO A 16 -6.13 13.06 6.84
C PRO A 16 -6.02 13.52 8.30
N HIS A 17 -6.14 12.61 9.27
CA HIS A 17 -6.06 12.92 10.70
C HIS A 17 -4.68 12.66 11.31
N ASP A 18 -3.88 11.77 10.71
CA ASP A 18 -2.51 11.47 11.15
C ASP A 18 -1.59 11.13 9.98
N ALA A 19 -0.75 12.09 9.58
CA ALA A 19 0.22 11.93 8.50
C ALA A 19 1.27 10.82 8.72
N ASN A 20 1.37 10.25 9.94
CA ASN A 20 2.22 9.08 10.18
C ASN A 20 1.59 7.78 9.67
N VAL A 21 0.27 7.75 9.49
CA VAL A 21 -0.47 6.60 8.96
C VAL A 21 -0.59 6.74 7.44
N VAL A 22 0.09 5.83 6.73
CA VAL A 22 0.12 5.83 5.26
C VAL A 22 -0.11 4.41 4.77
N LEU A 23 -0.92 4.29 3.72
CA LEU A 23 -1.11 3.06 2.95
C LEU A 23 -0.53 3.23 1.56
N VAL A 24 0.13 2.18 1.06
CA VAL A 24 0.74 2.14 -0.26
C VAL A 24 0.20 0.95 -1.02
N ALA A 25 -0.43 1.21 -2.16
CA ALA A 25 -0.80 0.20 -3.15
C ALA A 25 0.43 -0.16 -3.98
N ALA A 26 0.99 -1.34 -3.70
CA ALA A 26 2.10 -1.90 -4.42
C ALA A 26 1.57 -2.79 -5.56
N MET A 27 1.71 -2.29 -6.79
CA MET A 27 1.40 -3.06 -7.98
C MET A 27 2.40 -4.21 -8.14
N GLY A 28 3.68 -3.99 -7.82
CA GLY A 28 4.73 -5.01 -7.95
C GLY A 28 5.61 -4.88 -9.19
N ASP A 29 6.44 -5.90 -9.42
CA ASP A 29 7.15 -6.10 -10.68
C ASP A 29 6.13 -6.32 -11.82
N PRO A 30 6.06 -5.49 -12.85
CA PRO A 30 5.06 -5.66 -13.90
C PRO A 30 5.32 -6.89 -14.80
N TYR A 31 6.51 -7.48 -14.75
CA TYR A 31 6.93 -8.54 -15.67
C TYR A 31 7.07 -9.92 -15.02
N LYS A 32 7.10 -10.01 -13.68
CA LYS A 32 7.35 -11.27 -12.96
C LYS A 32 6.42 -11.46 -11.76
N PRO A 33 6.12 -12.72 -11.37
CA PRO A 33 5.54 -12.98 -10.05
C PRO A 33 6.43 -12.41 -8.94
N SER A 34 5.83 -11.78 -7.93
CA SER A 34 6.55 -11.17 -6.82
C SER A 34 5.70 -11.20 -5.55
N ARG A 35 6.33 -11.57 -4.43
CA ARG A 35 5.72 -11.51 -3.08
C ARG A 35 5.65 -10.08 -2.52
N ALA A 36 6.21 -9.10 -3.23
CA ALA A 36 6.18 -7.71 -2.83
C ALA A 36 4.94 -6.94 -3.35
N ARG A 37 3.95 -7.64 -3.89
CA ARG A 37 2.66 -7.08 -4.31
C ARG A 37 1.70 -7.03 -3.15
N GLY A 38 0.83 -6.01 -3.13
CA GLY A 38 -0.22 -5.90 -2.13
C GLY A 38 -0.37 -4.49 -1.56
N ILE A 39 -0.80 -4.41 -0.31
CA ILE A 39 -0.93 -3.14 0.41
C ILE A 39 0.03 -3.11 1.59
N TYR A 40 0.81 -2.04 1.69
CA TYR A 40 1.69 -1.81 2.81
C TYR A 40 1.18 -0.66 3.66
N ARG A 41 1.27 -0.80 4.98
CA ARG A 41 0.91 0.24 5.96
C ARG A 41 2.12 0.67 6.76
N THR A 42 2.23 1.95 7.05
CA THR A 42 3.10 2.50 8.08
C THR A 42 2.28 3.27 9.10
N THR A 43 2.81 3.40 10.32
CA THR A 43 2.27 4.25 11.40
C THR A 43 3.36 5.14 11.99
N ASN A 44 4.48 5.30 11.27
CA ASN A 44 5.63 6.08 11.71
C ASN A 44 6.23 6.91 10.58
N GLY A 45 5.38 7.34 9.63
CA GLY A 45 5.78 8.19 8.51
C GLY A 45 6.73 7.49 7.52
N GLY A 46 6.61 6.17 7.35
CA GLY A 46 7.38 5.40 6.37
C GLY A 46 8.79 4.99 6.83
N LYS A 47 9.09 5.10 8.14
CA LYS A 47 10.33 4.56 8.71
C LYS A 47 10.34 3.04 8.60
N SER A 48 9.23 2.38 8.92
CA SER A 48 8.98 0.95 8.69
C SER A 48 7.61 0.70 8.04
N TRP A 49 7.45 -0.48 7.44
CA TRP A 49 6.26 -0.88 6.68
C TRP A 49 5.82 -2.29 7.06
N THR A 50 4.51 -2.47 7.20
CA THR A 50 3.86 -3.76 7.43
C THR A 50 3.10 -4.15 6.17
N HIS A 51 3.25 -5.38 5.70
CA HIS A 51 2.48 -5.90 4.57
C HIS A 51 1.09 -6.34 5.08
N VAL A 52 0.06 -5.52 4.85
CA VAL A 52 -1.27 -5.70 5.44
C VAL A 52 -2.26 -6.43 4.54
N LEU A 53 -2.03 -6.43 3.22
CA LEU A 53 -2.79 -7.25 2.28
C LEU A 53 -1.85 -7.90 1.29
N ALA A 54 -1.88 -9.23 1.22
CA ALA A 54 -1.21 -10.03 0.20
C ALA A 54 -2.21 -11.05 -0.34
N ILE A 55 -2.42 -11.09 -1.65
CA ILE A 55 -3.39 -12.00 -2.28
C ILE A 55 -2.66 -13.22 -2.86
N ASN A 56 -1.74 -12.98 -3.81
CA ASN A 56 -0.82 -13.97 -4.37
C ASN A 56 0.33 -13.23 -5.09
N GLU A 57 1.26 -13.95 -5.70
CA GLU A 57 2.45 -13.37 -6.34
C GLU A 57 2.16 -12.63 -7.67
N ARG A 58 0.94 -12.74 -8.21
CA ARG A 58 0.52 -12.19 -9.51
C ARG A 58 -0.51 -11.07 -9.39
N THR A 59 -1.17 -10.93 -8.24
CA THR A 59 -2.18 -9.89 -7.99
C THR A 59 -1.56 -8.72 -7.23
N GLY A 60 -1.48 -7.56 -7.88
CA GLY A 60 -1.08 -6.30 -7.26
C GLY A 60 -2.26 -5.37 -7.03
N VAL A 61 -2.04 -4.32 -6.24
CA VAL A 61 -3.04 -3.26 -6.01
C VAL A 61 -2.57 -2.00 -6.70
N VAL A 62 -3.47 -1.33 -7.42
CA VAL A 62 -3.16 -0.14 -8.20
C VAL A 62 -3.75 1.13 -7.61
N ASP A 63 -4.88 1.02 -6.92
CA ASP A 63 -5.61 2.15 -6.38
C ASP A 63 -6.10 1.87 -4.96
N LEU A 64 -6.40 2.95 -4.23
CA LEU A 64 -6.95 2.94 -2.88
C LEU A 64 -7.91 4.11 -2.74
N ALA A 65 -9.18 3.87 -2.43
CA ALA A 65 -10.14 4.94 -2.18
C ALA A 65 -10.64 4.85 -0.74
N ALA A 66 -10.57 5.95 0.00
CA ALA A 66 -11.17 6.02 1.33
C ALA A 66 -12.59 6.56 1.23
N ASP A 67 -13.48 6.08 2.10
CA ASP A 67 -14.77 6.71 2.29
C ASP A 67 -14.57 8.15 2.81
N PRO A 68 -15.20 9.17 2.17
CA PRO A 68 -15.00 10.56 2.57
C PRO A 68 -15.60 10.90 3.94
N THR A 69 -16.53 10.08 4.45
CA THR A 69 -17.18 10.23 5.74
C THR A 69 -16.53 9.38 6.84
N ASP A 70 -15.86 8.28 6.46
CA ASP A 70 -15.05 7.45 7.35
C ASP A 70 -13.71 7.07 6.68
N PRO A 71 -12.65 7.87 6.87
CA PRO A 71 -11.36 7.61 6.25
C PRO A 71 -10.67 6.31 6.68
N GLN A 72 -11.18 5.61 7.70
CA GLN A 72 -10.68 4.29 8.09
C GLN A 72 -11.25 3.17 7.20
N LEU A 73 -12.33 3.42 6.47
CA LEU A 73 -12.89 2.49 5.49
C LEU A 73 -12.25 2.72 4.13
N ILE A 74 -11.40 1.78 3.70
CA ILE A 74 -10.61 1.88 2.47
C ILE A 74 -10.90 0.72 1.54
N TYR A 75 -11.14 1.06 0.28
CA TYR A 75 -11.38 0.15 -0.85
C TYR A 75 -10.12 0.05 -1.71
N ALA A 76 -9.88 -1.15 -2.26
CA ALA A 76 -8.69 -1.51 -3.04
C ALA A 76 -9.03 -2.44 -4.21
#